data_AF-A0A3D4HID6-F1
#
_entry.id   AF-A0A3D4HID6-F1
#
_cell.length_a   1.000
_cell.length_b   1.000
_cell.length_c   1.000
_cell.angle_alpha   90.00
_cell.angle_beta   90.00
_cell.angle_gamma   90.00
#
_symmetry.space_group_name_H-M   'P 1'
#
loop_
_entity.id
_entity.type
_entity.pdbx_description
1 polymer ?
#
loop_
_entity_poly.entity_id
_entity_poly.type
_entity_poly.pdbx_seq_one_letter_code
_entity_poly.pdbx_strand_id
1 'polypeptide(L)' 'NDDPDAGDYAQEILETHKRLQQRLEKLELASFLSGQHDGCNAFLTINSGAGGTESCDWADMLLR' A
#
# COMPACT_ATOMS: atom_id res chain seq x y z
N ASN A 1 20.34 -19.17 32.61
CA ASN A 1 19.60 -20.32 32.09
C ASN A 1 19.69 -20.20 30.58
N ASP A 2 20.75 -20.73 29.99
CA ASP A 2 20.97 -20.69 28.54
C ASP A 2 20.30 -21.91 27.94
N ASP A 3 19.00 -21.79 27.68
CA ASP A 3 18.22 -22.79 26.96
C ASP A 3 18.57 -22.67 25.46
N PRO A 4 19.27 -23.67 24.87
CA PRO A 4 19.75 -23.59 23.49
C PRO A 4 18.61 -23.50 22.47
N ASP A 5 17.40 -23.95 22.80
CA ASP A 5 16.25 -23.90 21.88
C ASP A 5 15.54 -22.54 21.89
N ALA A 6 15.80 -21.67 22.87
CA ALA A 6 15.18 -20.36 22.96
C ALA A 6 15.45 -19.48 21.73
N GLY A 7 16.63 -19.64 21.10
CA GLY A 7 16.98 -18.97 19.85
C GLY A 7 16.21 -19.51 18.63
N ASP A 8 15.95 -20.81 18.59
CA ASP A 8 15.24 -21.48 17.49
C ASP A 8 13.75 -21.10 17.49
N TYR A 9 13.10 -21.16 18.66
CA TYR A 9 11.72 -20.69 18.82
C TYR A 9 11.56 -19.21 18.44
N ALA A 10 12.54 -18.36 18.79
CA ALA A 10 12.50 -16.95 18.43
C ALA A 10 12.56 -16.73 16.91
N GLN A 11 13.36 -17.53 16.18
CA GLN A 11 13.41 -17.45 14.72
C GLN A 11 12.10 -17.91 14.08
N GLU A 12 11.53 -19.04 14.54
CA GLU A 12 10.26 -19.56 14.03
C GLU A 12 9.11 -18.54 14.21
N ILE A 13 9.07 -17.86 15.36
CA ILE A 13 8.09 -16.80 15.63
C ILE A 13 8.27 -15.63 14.65
N LEU A 14 9.51 -15.18 14.42
CA LEU A 14 9.79 -14.07 13.51
C LEU A 14 9.41 -14.40 12.06
N GLU A 15 9.70 -15.61 11.60
CA GLU A 15 9.30 -16.06 10.26
C GLU A 15 7.77 -16.12 10.12
N THR A 16 7.10 -16.66 11.14
CA THR A 16 5.64 -16.73 11.16
C THR A 16 5.01 -15.35 11.19
N HIS A 17 5.56 -14.43 11.98
CA HIS A 17 5.11 -13.05 12.03
C HIS A 17 5.23 -12.37 10.67
N LYS A 18 6.39 -12.46 10.00
CA LYS A 18 6.60 -11.91 8.66
C LYS A 18 5.60 -12.46 7.64
N ARG A 19 5.36 -13.77 7.67
CA ARG A 19 4.39 -14.43 6.78
C ARG A 19 2.96 -13.95 7.03
N LEU A 20 2.57 -13.77 8.28
CA LEU A 20 1.24 -13.26 8.64
C LEU A 20 1.07 -11.80 8.24
N GLN A 21 2.08 -10.96 8.47
CA GLN A 21 2.06 -9.56 8.08
C GLN A 21 1.82 -9.41 6.56
N GLN A 22 2.57 -10.15 5.74
CA GLN A 22 2.37 -10.13 4.28
C GLN A 22 0.97 -10.58 3.85
N ARG A 23 0.37 -11.53 4.56
CA ARG A 23 -1.01 -11.98 4.27
C ARG A 23 -2.04 -10.94 4.68
N LEU A 24 -1.80 -10.25 5.79
CA LEU A 24 -2.66 -9.20 6.28
C LEU A 24 -2.67 -8.00 5.34
N GLU A 25 -1.50 -7.53 4.90
CA GLU A 25 -1.38 -6.42 3.93
C GLU A 25 -2.12 -6.72 2.62
N LYS A 26 -2.04 -7.97 2.13
CA LYS A 26 -2.79 -8.40 0.93
C LYS A 26 -4.31 -8.38 1.17
N LEU A 27 -4.74 -8.83 2.34
CA LEU A 27 -6.16 -8.86 2.69
C LEU A 27 -6.72 -7.45 2.86
N GLU A 28 -5.96 -6.55 3.48
CA GLU A 28 -6.30 -5.14 3.64
C GLU A 28 -6.47 -4.46 2.28
N LEU A 29 -5.52 -4.63 1.37
CA LEU A 29 -5.63 -4.11 0.02
C LEU A 29 -6.85 -4.67 -0.72
N ALA A 30 -7.10 -5.98 -0.61
CA ALA A 30 -8.26 -6.62 -1.21
C ALA A 30 -9.59 -6.13 -0.60
N SER A 31 -9.60 -5.76 0.69
CA SER A 31 -10.77 -5.18 1.34
C SER A 31 -11.06 -3.77 0.80
N PHE A 32 -10.02 -2.96 0.60
CA PHE A 32 -10.17 -1.61 0.03
C PHE A 32 -10.54 -1.64 -1.46
N LEU A 33 -10.01 -2.60 -2.21
CA LEU A 33 -10.17 -2.73 -3.66
C LEU A 33 -11.16 -3.86 -4.05
N SER A 34 -12.30 -3.92 -3.36
CA SER A 34 -13.34 -4.95 -3.57
C SER A 34 -14.47 -4.52 -4.52
N GLY A 35 -14.35 -3.34 -5.13
CA GLY A 35 -15.29 -2.79 -6.09
C GLY A 35 -15.26 -3.49 -7.45
N GLN A 36 -16.39 -3.41 -8.18
CA GLN A 36 -16.57 -4.06 -9.48
C GLN A 36 -15.54 -3.62 -10.54
N HIS A 37 -15.00 -2.40 -10.43
CA HIS A 37 -14.09 -1.82 -11.41
C HIS A 37 -12.65 -1.66 -10.92
N ASP A 38 -12.32 -2.15 -9.72
CA ASP A 38 -11.00 -1.93 -9.12
C ASP A 38 -9.88 -2.70 -9.85
N GLY A 39 -10.25 -3.76 -10.58
CA GLY A 39 -9.34 -4.47 -11.49
C GLY A 39 -9.21 -3.83 -12.88
N CYS A 40 -9.95 -2.75 -13.17
CA CYS A 40 -9.89 -2.06 -14.45
C CYS A 40 -8.83 -0.95 -14.44
N ASN A 41 -8.31 -0.59 -15.62
CA ASN A 41 -7.49 0.60 -15.76
C ASN A 41 -8.32 1.85 -15.46
N ALA A 42 -7.70 2.83 -14.80
CA ALA A 42 -8.33 4.13 -14.53
C ALA A 42 -7.94 5.15 -15.60
N PHE A 43 -8.91 5.93 -16.06
CA PHE A 43 -8.66 7.17 -16.80
C PHE A 43 -8.62 8.33 -15.81
N LEU A 44 -7.47 8.98 -15.68
CA LEU A 44 -7.27 10.11 -14.79
C LEU A 44 -7.15 11.41 -15.61
N THR A 45 -8.04 12.36 -15.35
CA THR A 45 -8.01 13.70 -15.94
C THR A 45 -7.87 14.72 -14.83
N ILE A 46 -6.79 15.51 -14.87
CA ILE A 46 -6.53 16.60 -13.93
C ILE A 46 -6.91 17.92 -14.62
N ASN A 47 -7.80 18.69 -14.00
CA ASN A 47 -8.20 20.00 -14.51
C ASN A 47 -7.71 21.07 -13.54
N SER A 48 -6.93 22.04 -14.04
CA SER A 48 -6.58 23.23 -13.27
C SER A 48 -7.87 24.04 -13.04
N GLY A 49 -8.32 24.11 -11.79
CA GLY A 49 -9.52 24.84 -11.40
C GLY A 49 -9.39 26.37 -11.59
N ALA A 50 -10.20 27.15 -10.88
CA ALA A 50 -10.05 28.60 -10.89
C ALA A 50 -8.78 29.01 -10.13
N GLY A 51 -7.86 29.72 -10.80
CA GLY A 51 -6.57 30.14 -10.23
C GLY A 51 -5.53 30.63 -11.25
N GLY A 52 -5.82 30.55 -12.54
CA GLY A 52 -4.91 31.04 -13.59
C GLY A 52 -3.62 30.21 -13.66
N THR A 53 -2.49 30.85 -13.92
CA THR A 53 -1.21 30.18 -14.16
C THR A 53 -0.75 29.32 -12.98
N GLU A 54 -0.94 29.79 -11.75
CA GLU A 54 -0.49 29.07 -10.54
C GLU A 54 -1.26 27.76 -10.34
N SER A 55 -2.56 27.75 -10.65
CA SER A 55 -3.36 26.51 -10.65
C SER A 55 -3.00 25.56 -11.79
N CYS A 56 -2.54 26.09 -12.93
CA CYS A 56 -2.02 25.28 -14.02
C CYS A 56 -0.69 24.65 -13.64
N ASP A 57 0.23 25.43 -13.07
CA ASP A 57 1.53 24.94 -12.61
C ASP A 57 1.37 23.82 -11.57
N TRP A 58 0.40 23.95 -10.66
CA TRP A 58 0.07 22.89 -9.70
C TRP A 58 -0.53 21.65 -10.35
N ALA A 59 -1.43 21.80 -11.32
CA ALA A 59 -1.98 20.67 -12.07
C ALA A 59 -0.88 19.93 -12.84
N ASP A 60 0.06 20.68 -13.42
CA ASP A 60 1.25 20.13 -14.09
C ASP A 60 2.20 19.44 -13.11
N MET A 61 2.29 19.91 -11.86
CA MET A 61 3.05 19.22 -10.81
C MET A 61 2.40 17.89 -10.41
N LEU A 62 1.07 17.82 -10.33
CA LEU A 62 0.34 16.59 -9.98
C LEU A 62 0.36 15.54 -11.10
N LEU A 63 0.60 15.96 -12.35
CA LEU A 63 0.65 15.06 -13.51
C LEU A 63 2.01 14.38 -13.68
N ARG A 64 3.08 14.90 -13.05
CA ARG A 64 4.46 14.36 -13.15
C ARG A 64 4.65 13.13 -12.27
#